data_AF-A0AAN0JXA1-F1
#
_entry.id   AF-A0AAN0JXA1-F1
#
_cell.length_a   1.000
_cell.length_b   1.000
_cell.length_c   1.000
_cell.angle_alpha   90.00
_cell.angle_beta   90.00
_cell.angle_gamma   90.00
#
_symmetry.space_group_name_H-M   'P 1'
#
loop_
_entity.id
_entity.type
_entity.pdbx_description
1 polymer ?
#
loop_
_entity_poly.entity_id
_entity_poly.type
_entity_poly.pdbx_seq_one_letter_code
_entity_poly.pdbx_strand_id
1 'polypeptide(L)'
;FIKKDCSHAERGQNILFRFKDYDGYIELKFDAPQDEPFTGWSIKPHLKPCRFLRCDVDKFGEANYPLPSTCLISVYGSPGAVPSLHYSIPLDGVADPKTLFIHRSLRTTPSLTNESTSVPETSSFTSEIAHRVMTECTTIIKSCGINIHFLVDKLLEHNIINAREKREITDGYTKQTAGERMDELLHIISSSISMDGKVFGIFLDILRKEGTLRTIGLADKLMDKYKSI
;
A
#
# COMPACT_ATOMS: atom_id res chain seq x y z
N PHE A 1 -16.42 5.98 8.00
CA PHE A 1 -16.72 5.14 6.83
C PHE A 1 -15.46 4.84 6.02
N ILE A 2 -14.95 5.77 5.20
CA ILE A 2 -13.81 5.55 4.28
C ILE A 2 -12.56 4.92 4.94
N LYS A 3 -12.11 5.42 6.12
CA LYS A 3 -10.92 4.87 6.81
C LYS A 3 -11.09 3.44 7.32
N LYS A 4 -12.34 2.99 7.54
CA LYS A 4 -12.66 1.64 8.03
C LYS A 4 -12.56 0.61 6.90
N ASP A 5 -13.08 0.96 5.72
CA ASP A 5 -13.19 0.03 4.59
C ASP A 5 -12.04 0.20 3.57
N CYS A 6 -11.34 1.34 3.61
CA CYS A 6 -10.18 1.63 2.80
C CYS A 6 -9.08 2.25 3.69
N SER A 7 -8.42 1.42 4.49
CA SER A 7 -7.43 1.86 5.49
C SER A 7 -6.24 2.64 4.91
N HIS A 8 -5.90 2.37 3.64
CA HIS A 8 -4.84 3.08 2.89
C HIS A 8 -5.37 4.27 2.08
N ALA A 9 -6.65 4.62 2.18
CA ALA A 9 -7.19 5.77 1.48
C ALA A 9 -6.69 7.06 2.11
N GLU A 10 -5.95 7.84 1.33
CA GLU A 10 -5.54 9.20 1.68
C GLU A 10 -6.71 10.15 1.43
N ARG A 11 -7.06 10.95 2.44
CA ARG A 11 -8.09 11.98 2.28
C ARG A 11 -7.44 13.21 1.65
N GLY A 12 -7.73 13.43 0.37
CA GLY A 12 -7.28 14.61 -0.37
C GLY A 12 -8.08 15.87 -0.06
N GLN A 13 -8.01 16.83 -0.99
CA GLN A 13 -8.68 18.12 -0.89
C GLN A 13 -10.21 17.96 -0.75
N ASN A 14 -10.82 18.70 0.17
CA ASN A 14 -12.27 18.71 0.31
C ASN A 14 -12.87 19.61 -0.77
N ILE A 15 -13.68 19.04 -1.66
CA ILE A 15 -14.24 19.73 -2.81
C ILE A 15 -15.75 19.82 -2.62
N LEU A 16 -16.25 21.06 -2.59
CA LEU A 16 -17.66 21.36 -2.62
C LEU A 16 -18.12 21.41 -4.08
N PHE A 17 -19.23 20.75 -4.36
CA PHE A 17 -19.87 20.76 -5.67
C PHE A 17 -21.39 20.84 -5.50
N ARG A 18 -22.07 21.19 -6.59
CA ARG A 18 -23.52 21.14 -6.71
C ARG A 18 -23.85 20.40 -7.99
N PHE A 19 -24.85 19.53 -7.96
CA PHE A 19 -25.38 18.91 -9.17
C PHE A 19 -26.01 20.00 -10.06
N LYS A 20 -25.82 19.86 -11.37
CA LYS A 20 -26.41 20.76 -12.37
C LYS A 20 -27.94 20.63 -12.40
N ASP A 21 -28.42 19.39 -12.33
CA ASP A 21 -29.83 19.05 -12.49
C ASP A 21 -30.43 18.40 -11.22
N TYR A 22 -31.76 18.41 -11.12
CA TYR A 22 -32.48 17.83 -9.98
C TYR A 22 -32.34 16.31 -9.92
N ASP A 23 -32.54 15.61 -11.03
CA ASP A 23 -32.27 14.17 -11.18
C ASP A 23 -30.88 13.91 -11.77
N GLY A 24 -29.94 14.81 -11.46
CA GLY A 24 -28.62 14.83 -12.05
C GLY A 24 -27.70 13.71 -11.59
N TYR A 25 -26.52 13.67 -12.21
CA TYR A 25 -25.44 12.78 -11.83
C TYR A 25 -24.12 13.55 -11.83
N ILE A 26 -23.09 12.94 -11.26
CA ILE A 26 -21.70 13.36 -11.45
C ILE A 26 -20.97 12.21 -12.12
N GLU A 27 -20.28 12.52 -13.22
CA GLU A 27 -19.45 11.54 -13.92
C GLU A 27 -17.99 12.00 -13.91
N LEU A 28 -17.09 11.07 -13.55
CA LEU A 28 -15.65 11.29 -13.59
C LEU A 28 -15.14 10.96 -15.00
N LYS A 29 -14.61 11.97 -15.69
CA LYS A 29 -14.14 11.84 -17.07
C LYS A 29 -12.65 11.50 -17.12
N PHE A 30 -12.34 10.23 -17.40
CA PHE A 30 -10.97 9.70 -17.56
C PHE A 30 -10.48 9.74 -19.02
N ASP A 31 -11.29 10.25 -19.94
CA ASP A 31 -10.98 10.42 -21.36
C ASP A 31 -10.65 11.87 -21.73
N ALA A 32 -10.62 12.78 -20.74
CA ALA A 32 -10.29 14.18 -20.94
C ALA A 32 -8.80 14.37 -21.31
N PRO A 33 -8.48 15.32 -22.21
CA PRO A 33 -7.11 15.72 -22.48
C PRO A 33 -6.36 16.12 -21.21
N GLN A 34 -5.06 15.85 -21.16
CA GLN A 34 -4.19 16.15 -20.03
C GLN A 34 -3.15 17.19 -20.44
N ASP A 35 -2.92 18.19 -19.58
CA ASP A 35 -1.89 19.22 -19.80
C ASP A 35 -0.49 18.71 -19.47
N GLU A 36 -0.39 17.81 -18.49
CA GLU A 36 0.88 17.20 -18.07
C GLU A 36 1.05 15.79 -18.65
N PRO A 37 2.30 15.36 -18.92
CA PRO A 37 2.56 14.01 -19.38
C PRO A 37 2.22 13.00 -18.28
N PHE A 38 1.56 11.91 -18.65
CA PHE A 38 1.30 10.77 -17.76
C PHE A 38 1.87 9.46 -18.33
N THR A 39 2.84 9.57 -19.25
CA THR A 39 3.47 8.42 -19.91
C THR A 39 3.99 7.40 -18.88
N GLY A 40 3.69 6.12 -19.13
CA GLY A 40 4.02 5.00 -18.25
C GLY A 40 3.08 4.85 -17.03
N TRP A 41 2.11 5.74 -16.84
CA TRP A 41 1.07 5.55 -15.83
C TRP A 41 -0.18 4.88 -16.41
N SER A 42 -0.72 3.91 -15.68
CA SER A 42 -1.99 3.25 -15.95
C SER A 42 -3.01 3.69 -14.90
N ILE A 43 -4.06 4.39 -15.34
CA ILE A 43 -5.20 4.83 -14.52
C ILE A 43 -6.42 4.04 -14.95
N LYS A 44 -6.99 3.23 -14.06
CA LYS A 44 -8.10 2.31 -14.38
C LYS A 44 -9.26 2.51 -13.40
N PRO A 45 -10.36 3.16 -13.81
CA PRO A 45 -11.60 3.15 -13.04
C PRO A 45 -12.25 1.76 -13.12
N HIS A 46 -12.77 1.27 -12.00
CA HIS A 46 -13.44 -0.04 -11.91
C HIS A 46 -14.95 0.05 -12.15
N LEU A 47 -15.44 1.24 -12.52
CA LEU A 47 -16.83 1.51 -12.85
C LEU A 47 -16.86 2.26 -14.19
N LYS A 48 -17.70 1.83 -15.14
CA LYS A 48 -17.83 2.47 -16.46
C LYS A 48 -19.31 2.53 -16.89
N PRO A 49 -19.89 3.72 -17.07
CA PRO A 49 -19.33 5.04 -16.73
C PRO A 49 -19.10 5.17 -15.22
N CYS A 50 -18.02 5.85 -14.78
CA CYS A 50 -17.80 6.13 -13.35
C CYS A 50 -18.72 7.29 -12.94
N ARG A 51 -19.97 6.95 -12.66
CA ARG A 51 -21.10 7.88 -12.47
C ARG A 51 -21.75 7.69 -11.10
N PHE A 52 -22.13 8.80 -10.49
CA PHE A 52 -22.81 8.89 -9.20
C PHE A 52 -24.12 9.63 -9.35
N LEU A 53 -25.24 8.97 -9.06
CA LEU A 53 -26.56 9.58 -9.14
C LEU A 53 -26.81 10.45 -7.91
N ARG A 54 -27.42 11.63 -8.11
CA ARG A 54 -27.77 12.52 -6.99
C ARG A 54 -28.67 11.84 -5.98
N CYS A 55 -29.67 11.09 -6.44
CA CYS A 55 -30.59 10.38 -5.56
C CYS A 55 -29.92 9.31 -4.68
N ASP A 56 -28.75 8.79 -5.06
CA ASP A 56 -27.97 7.85 -4.24
C ASP A 56 -27.03 8.60 -3.29
N VAL A 57 -26.44 9.70 -3.75
CA VAL A 57 -25.55 10.56 -2.95
C VAL A 57 -26.34 11.24 -1.82
N ASP A 58 -27.52 11.78 -2.11
CA ASP A 58 -28.36 12.50 -1.14
C ASP A 58 -28.90 11.58 -0.03
N LYS A 59 -29.04 10.27 -0.29
CA LYS A 59 -29.48 9.27 0.69
C LYS A 59 -28.38 8.79 1.64
N PHE A 60 -27.12 9.17 1.40
CA PHE A 60 -26.02 8.71 2.23
C PHE A 60 -26.22 9.11 3.70
N GLY A 61 -26.28 8.11 4.58
CA GLY A 61 -26.49 8.30 6.02
C GLY A 61 -27.94 8.08 6.47
N GLU A 62 -28.86 7.77 5.56
CA GLU A 62 -30.20 7.29 5.91
C GLU A 62 -30.16 5.87 6.49
N ALA A 63 -31.17 5.50 7.28
CA ALA A 63 -31.24 4.21 7.97
C ALA A 63 -31.10 2.99 7.04
N ASN A 64 -31.61 3.08 5.81
CA ASN A 64 -31.56 2.03 4.80
C ASN A 64 -30.44 2.23 3.76
N TYR A 65 -29.67 3.32 3.85
CA TYR A 65 -28.62 3.68 2.89
C TYR A 65 -27.33 4.14 3.62
N PRO A 66 -26.70 3.25 4.41
CA PRO A 66 -25.56 3.61 5.25
C PRO A 66 -24.23 3.74 4.47
N LEU A 67 -24.18 3.27 3.22
CA LEU A 67 -22.96 3.24 2.42
C LEU A 67 -22.96 4.42 1.43
N PRO A 68 -21.85 5.18 1.30
CA PRO A 68 -21.72 6.20 0.29
C PRO A 68 -21.54 5.55 -1.08
N SER A 69 -21.93 6.25 -2.15
CA SER A 69 -21.56 5.86 -3.50
C SER A 69 -20.04 5.89 -3.66
N THR A 70 -19.45 4.85 -4.23
CA THR A 70 -17.99 4.69 -4.35
C THR A 70 -17.58 4.25 -5.75
N CYS A 71 -16.42 4.71 -6.22
CA CYS A 71 -15.78 4.26 -7.46
C CYS A 71 -14.31 3.98 -7.11
N LEU A 72 -13.89 2.72 -7.29
CA LEU A 72 -12.50 2.31 -7.09
C LEU A 72 -11.69 2.68 -8.34
N ILE A 73 -10.53 3.29 -8.13
CA ILE A 73 -9.60 3.68 -9.20
C ILE A 73 -8.23 3.09 -8.87
N SER A 74 -7.72 2.27 -9.78
CA SER A 74 -6.37 1.71 -9.68
C SER A 74 -5.38 2.56 -10.45
N VAL A 75 -4.25 2.89 -9.81
CA VAL A 75 -3.20 3.75 -10.38
C VAL A 75 -1.85 3.05 -10.25
N TYR A 76 -1.18 2.78 -11.38
CA TYR A 76 0.10 2.08 -11.43
C TYR A 76 1.10 2.82 -12.32
N GLY A 77 2.34 2.98 -11.85
CA GLY A 77 3.46 3.44 -12.68
C GLY A 77 4.28 2.25 -13.18
N SER A 78 4.58 2.20 -14.48
CA SER A 78 5.51 1.22 -15.06
C SER A 78 6.97 1.68 -14.89
N PRO A 79 7.95 0.78 -15.08
CA PRO A 79 9.34 1.20 -15.32
C PRO A 79 9.39 2.23 -16.46
N GLY A 80 10.11 3.34 -16.26
CA GLY A 80 10.19 4.43 -17.22
C GLY A 80 8.99 5.39 -17.24
N ALA A 81 8.02 5.25 -16.33
CA ALA A 81 6.98 6.25 -16.17
C ALA A 81 7.56 7.60 -15.72
N VAL A 82 6.87 8.70 -16.05
CA VAL A 82 7.27 10.02 -15.57
C VAL A 82 7.31 10.07 -14.03
N PRO A 83 8.25 10.81 -13.40
CA PRO A 83 8.47 10.76 -11.95
C PRO A 83 7.26 11.11 -11.10
N SER A 84 6.41 12.00 -11.60
CA SER A 84 5.17 12.43 -10.96
C SER A 84 4.01 12.34 -11.93
N LEU A 85 2.91 11.78 -11.45
CA LEU A 85 1.59 11.84 -12.05
C LEU A 85 0.84 13.03 -11.46
N HIS A 86 0.38 13.92 -12.32
CA HIS A 86 -0.62 14.93 -12.02
C HIS A 86 -1.77 14.79 -13.03
N TYR A 87 -2.68 13.85 -12.74
CA TYR A 87 -3.73 13.46 -13.67
C TYR A 87 -5.05 14.15 -13.33
N SER A 88 -5.58 14.91 -14.27
CA SER A 88 -6.82 15.67 -14.15
C SER A 88 -8.04 14.83 -14.53
N ILE A 89 -9.09 14.92 -13.71
CA ILE A 89 -10.37 14.24 -13.90
C ILE A 89 -11.47 15.30 -13.79
N PRO A 90 -11.88 15.89 -14.92
CA PRO A 90 -13.03 16.79 -14.96
C PRO A 90 -14.30 16.07 -14.49
N LEU A 91 -15.14 16.81 -13.78
CA LEU A 91 -16.47 16.37 -13.37
C LEU A 91 -17.50 16.87 -14.37
N ASP A 92 -18.24 15.93 -14.96
CA ASP A 92 -19.45 16.24 -15.72
C ASP A 92 -20.68 16.17 -14.81
N GLY A 93 -21.72 16.95 -15.14
CA GLY A 93 -22.98 17.01 -14.38
C GLY A 93 -22.96 17.88 -13.10
N VAL A 94 -21.87 18.60 -12.84
CA VAL A 94 -21.81 19.66 -11.81
C VAL A 94 -22.24 21.03 -12.36
N ALA A 95 -22.88 21.85 -11.53
CA ALA A 95 -23.33 23.20 -11.90
C ALA A 95 -22.16 24.15 -12.16
N ASP A 96 -21.11 24.03 -11.36
CA ASP A 96 -19.86 24.78 -11.47
C ASP A 96 -18.77 23.80 -11.90
N PRO A 97 -18.07 24.01 -13.03
CA PRO A 97 -17.01 23.10 -13.48
C PRO A 97 -15.97 22.84 -12.39
N LYS A 98 -15.67 21.57 -12.16
CA LYS A 98 -14.67 21.12 -11.18
C LYS A 98 -13.81 20.03 -11.80
N THR A 99 -12.56 20.00 -11.37
CA THR A 99 -11.59 18.99 -11.77
C THR A 99 -10.98 18.39 -10.52
N LEU A 100 -10.99 17.07 -10.42
CA LEU A 100 -10.26 16.31 -9.41
C LEU A 100 -8.86 15.99 -9.93
N PHE A 101 -7.87 15.92 -9.06
CA PHE A 101 -6.51 15.57 -9.45
C PHE A 101 -6.05 14.31 -8.71
N ILE A 102 -5.53 13.34 -9.45
CA ILE A 102 -4.73 12.25 -8.91
C ILE A 102 -3.28 12.72 -8.92
N HIS A 103 -2.74 12.94 -7.71
CA HIS A 103 -1.32 13.20 -7.54
C HIS A 103 -0.63 11.94 -6.99
N ARG A 104 0.35 11.44 -7.74
CA ARG A 104 1.20 10.33 -7.32
C ARG A 104 2.63 10.58 -7.75
N SER A 105 3.59 10.36 -6.87
CA SER A 105 4.99 10.22 -7.27
C SER A 105 5.31 8.74 -7.45
N LEU A 106 6.16 8.43 -8.42
CA LEU A 106 6.91 7.18 -8.36
C LEU A 106 7.66 7.20 -7.03
N ARG A 107 7.49 6.14 -6.24
CA ARG A 107 8.33 5.95 -5.06
C ARG A 107 9.73 5.68 -5.58
N THR A 108 10.54 6.72 -5.69
CA THR A 108 11.99 6.56 -5.67
C THR A 108 12.30 6.04 -4.28
N THR A 109 12.55 4.73 -4.18
CA THR A 109 13.53 4.29 -3.19
C THR A 109 14.74 5.20 -3.37
N PRO A 110 15.28 5.83 -2.31
CA PRO A 110 16.49 6.62 -2.44
C PRO A 110 17.57 5.69 -2.97
N SER A 111 17.85 5.82 -4.27
CA SER A 111 19.08 5.38 -4.87
C SER A 111 20.15 6.24 -4.21
N LEU A 112 20.85 5.68 -3.23
CA LEU A 112 22.18 6.18 -2.88
C LEU A 112 23.01 6.04 -4.15
N THR A 113 23.12 7.13 -4.91
CA THR A 113 24.16 7.34 -5.91
C THR A 113 25.50 7.21 -5.20
N ASN A 114 26.06 6.01 -5.23
CA ASN A 114 27.49 5.84 -5.36
C ASN A 114 27.76 5.55 -6.83
N GLU A 115 28.46 6.48 -7.47
CA GLU A 115 29.12 6.26 -8.73
C GLU A 115 30.00 5.00 -8.64
N SER A 116 29.65 3.98 -9.41
CA SER A 116 30.57 3.10 -10.17
C SER A 116 29.93 1.73 -10.37
N THR A 117 29.75 1.40 -11.65
CA THR A 117 29.89 0.06 -12.22
C THR A 117 28.77 -0.97 -11.99
N SER A 118 28.19 -1.37 -13.13
CA SER A 118 27.40 -2.57 -13.41
C SER A 118 26.09 -2.80 -12.65
N VAL A 119 25.02 -2.78 -13.43
CA VAL A 119 23.76 -3.52 -13.20
C VAL A 119 24.08 -4.94 -12.70
N PRO A 120 23.36 -5.41 -11.66
CA PRO A 120 22.54 -6.60 -11.82
C PRO A 120 21.10 -6.24 -11.41
N GLU A 121 20.12 -6.45 -12.28
CA GLU A 121 19.25 -7.63 -12.21
C GLU A 121 18.80 -7.92 -10.77
N THR A 122 17.48 -7.81 -10.55
CA THR A 122 16.76 -8.32 -9.37
C THR A 122 17.57 -9.32 -8.56
N SER A 123 18.30 -8.84 -7.56
CA SER A 123 19.11 -9.70 -6.72
C SER A 123 18.13 -10.48 -5.86
N SER A 124 17.76 -11.67 -6.31
CA SER A 124 17.14 -12.67 -5.47
C SER A 124 18.04 -12.82 -4.25
N PHE A 125 17.57 -12.41 -3.07
CA PHE A 125 18.30 -12.69 -1.85
C PHE A 125 18.52 -14.20 -1.78
N THR A 126 19.72 -14.64 -1.44
CA THR A 126 20.01 -16.05 -1.22
C THR A 126 19.30 -16.48 0.05
N SER A 127 18.41 -17.47 -0.06
CA SER A 127 17.56 -17.93 1.04
C SER A 127 18.39 -18.31 2.27
N GLU A 128 19.55 -18.94 2.06
CA GLU A 128 20.44 -19.39 3.14
C GLU A 128 21.00 -18.20 3.94
N ILE A 129 21.50 -17.17 3.25
CA ILE A 129 22.08 -15.99 3.90
C ILE A 129 20.96 -15.18 4.58
N ALA A 130 19.83 -14.99 3.88
CA ALA A 130 18.69 -14.26 4.42
C ALA A 130 18.08 -14.93 5.66
N HIS A 131 17.92 -16.26 5.64
CA HIS A 131 17.47 -17.05 6.78
C HIS A 131 18.43 -16.92 7.97
N ARG A 132 19.74 -16.99 7.70
CA ARG A 132 20.78 -16.81 8.73
C ARG A 132 20.71 -15.42 9.37
N VAL A 133 20.60 -14.36 8.56
CA VAL A 133 20.45 -12.99 9.05
C VAL A 133 19.22 -12.86 9.93
N MET A 134 18.07 -13.37 9.49
CA MET A 134 16.82 -13.34 10.26
C MET A 134 16.99 -14.04 11.61
N THR A 135 17.55 -15.25 11.61
CA THR A 135 17.75 -16.04 12.82
C THR A 135 18.66 -15.31 13.82
N GLU A 136 19.82 -14.81 13.36
CA GLU A 136 20.78 -14.13 14.23
C GLU A 136 20.29 -12.75 14.71
N CYS A 137 19.37 -12.11 13.98
CA CYS A 137 18.82 -10.80 14.34
C CYS A 137 17.46 -10.86 15.06
N THR A 138 16.93 -12.06 15.34
CA THR A 138 15.62 -12.28 15.99
C THR A 138 15.41 -11.40 17.22
N THR A 139 16.41 -11.31 18.12
CA THR A 139 16.32 -10.51 19.35
C THR A 139 16.22 -9.00 19.09
N ILE A 140 16.93 -8.51 18.06
CA ILE A 140 16.90 -7.10 17.66
C ILE A 140 15.56 -6.77 17.01
N ILE A 141 15.03 -7.69 16.20
CA ILE A 141 13.70 -7.55 15.58
C ILE A 141 12.62 -7.45 16.66
N LYS A 142 12.64 -8.33 17.67
CA LYS A 142 11.68 -8.31 18.80
C LYS A 142 11.74 -7.01 19.61
N SER A 143 12.94 -6.50 19.86
CA SER A 143 13.15 -5.28 20.66
C SER A 143 12.92 -3.97 19.89
N CYS A 144 12.74 -4.04 18.56
CA CYS A 144 12.44 -2.88 17.72
C CYS A 144 11.11 -2.21 18.10
N GLY A 145 10.15 -2.99 18.63
CA GLY A 145 8.83 -2.50 19.00
C GLY A 145 7.86 -2.39 17.83
N ILE A 146 8.11 -3.14 16.75
CA ILE A 146 7.20 -3.25 15.60
C ILE A 146 5.84 -3.78 16.03
N ASN A 147 4.78 -3.17 15.51
CA ASN A 147 3.41 -3.60 15.82
C ASN A 147 3.09 -4.94 15.12
N ILE A 148 2.76 -5.97 15.91
CA ILE A 148 2.45 -7.30 15.38
C ILE A 148 1.27 -7.30 14.40
N HIS A 149 0.22 -6.52 14.65
CA HIS A 149 -0.95 -6.46 13.77
C HIS A 149 -0.58 -5.80 12.43
N PHE A 150 0.26 -4.76 12.46
CA PHE A 150 0.79 -4.16 11.24
C PHE A 150 1.58 -5.18 10.42
N LEU A 151 2.47 -5.94 11.07
CA LEU A 151 3.30 -6.93 10.39
C LEU A 151 2.45 -8.04 9.76
N VAL A 152 1.50 -8.60 10.52
CA VAL A 152 0.56 -9.64 10.03
C VAL A 152 -0.27 -9.13 8.84
N ASP A 153 -0.81 -7.92 8.91
CA ASP A 153 -1.60 -7.34 7.82
C ASP A 153 -0.76 -7.20 6.54
N LYS A 154 0.50 -6.76 6.66
CA LYS A 154 1.39 -6.64 5.50
C LYS A 154 1.84 -7.97 4.95
N LEU A 155 2.14 -8.96 5.78
CA LEU A 155 2.49 -10.30 5.30
C LEU A 155 1.32 -10.95 4.55
N LEU A 156 0.08 -10.71 4.99
CA LEU A 156 -1.12 -11.16 4.27
C LEU A 156 -1.28 -10.42 2.93
N GLU A 157 -1.09 -9.10 2.89
CA GLU A 157 -1.12 -8.31 1.64
C GLU A 157 -0.15 -8.85 0.58
N HIS A 158 0.98 -9.43 1.01
CA HIS A 158 2.01 -10.01 0.16
C HIS A 158 1.85 -11.53 -0.09
N ASN A 159 0.77 -12.15 0.40
CA ASN A 159 0.53 -13.61 0.34
C ASN A 159 1.66 -14.46 0.97
N ILE A 160 2.42 -13.89 1.91
CA ILE A 160 3.43 -14.64 2.67
C ILE A 160 2.75 -15.51 3.72
N ILE A 161 1.64 -15.02 4.28
CA ILE A 161 0.74 -15.76 5.15
C ILE A 161 -0.67 -15.73 4.59
N ASN A 162 -1.51 -16.67 5.01
CA ASN A 162 -2.91 -16.77 4.63
C ASN A 162 -3.86 -16.32 5.76
N ALA A 163 -5.16 -16.26 5.45
CA ALA A 163 -6.18 -15.79 6.41
C ALA A 163 -6.32 -16.70 7.64
N ARG A 164 -5.95 -17.98 7.56
CA ARG A 164 -5.96 -18.90 8.70
C ARG A 164 -4.79 -18.59 9.63
N GLU A 165 -3.58 -18.49 9.10
CA GLU A 165 -2.36 -18.15 9.88
C GLU A 165 -2.52 -16.78 10.56
N LYS A 166 -3.08 -15.79 9.85
CA LYS A 166 -3.41 -14.48 10.45
C LYS A 166 -4.30 -14.63 11.68
N ARG A 167 -5.36 -15.45 11.60
CA ARG A 167 -6.26 -15.67 12.74
C ARG A 167 -5.52 -16.32 13.89
N GLU A 168 -4.74 -17.37 13.63
CA GLU A 168 -3.98 -18.08 14.66
C GLU A 168 -3.02 -17.13 15.42
N ILE A 169 -2.35 -16.22 14.72
CA ILE A 169 -1.38 -15.27 15.31
C ILE A 169 -2.08 -14.12 16.07
N THR A 170 -3.23 -13.65 15.58
CA THR A 170 -3.93 -12.47 16.15
C THR A 170 -5.05 -12.82 17.11
N ASP A 171 -5.42 -14.09 17.25
CA ASP A 171 -6.50 -14.54 18.10
C ASP A 171 -6.20 -14.26 19.59
N GLY A 172 -7.01 -13.38 20.17
CA GLY A 172 -6.96 -13.00 21.58
C GLY A 172 -7.37 -14.11 22.54
N TYR A 173 -8.01 -15.18 22.07
CA TYR A 173 -8.40 -16.33 22.89
C TYR A 173 -7.26 -17.33 23.13
N THR A 174 -6.10 -17.11 22.51
CA THR A 174 -4.88 -17.86 22.81
C THR A 174 -4.31 -17.41 24.17
N LYS A 175 -3.85 -18.35 25.00
CA LYS A 175 -3.12 -18.05 26.26
C LYS A 175 -1.72 -17.47 26.03
N GLN A 176 -1.40 -17.08 24.80
CA GLN A 176 -0.10 -16.58 24.40
C GLN A 176 0.06 -15.09 24.76
N THR A 177 1.25 -14.74 25.22
CA THR A 177 1.72 -13.37 25.40
C THR A 177 2.02 -12.71 24.05
N ALA A 178 2.10 -11.37 24.02
CA ALA A 178 2.50 -10.65 22.81
C ALA A 178 3.91 -11.04 22.31
N GLY A 179 4.80 -11.46 23.23
CA GLY A 179 6.13 -11.94 22.89
C GLY A 179 6.10 -13.29 22.18
N GLU A 180 5.31 -14.24 22.67
CA GLU A 180 5.15 -15.57 22.07
C GLU A 180 4.51 -15.48 20.67
N ARG A 181 3.50 -14.62 20.50
CA ARG A 181 2.90 -14.37 19.18
C ARG A 181 3.90 -13.78 18.18
N MET A 182 4.80 -12.91 18.66
CA MET A 182 5.88 -12.37 17.84
C MET A 182 6.89 -13.47 17.46
N ASP A 183 7.22 -14.38 18.38
CA ASP A 183 8.11 -15.50 18.09
C ASP A 183 7.53 -16.43 17.02
N GLU A 184 6.24 -16.76 17.12
CA GLU A 184 5.53 -17.55 16.11
C GLU A 184 5.53 -16.86 14.75
N LEU A 185 5.25 -15.55 14.72
CA LEU A 185 5.27 -14.77 13.49
C LEU A 185 6.66 -14.71 12.84
N LEU A 186 7.72 -14.51 13.64
CA LEU A 186 9.10 -14.50 13.14
C LEU A 186 9.54 -15.88 12.65
N HIS A 187 9.06 -16.95 13.29
CA HIS A 187 9.30 -18.32 12.82
C HIS A 187 8.67 -18.56 11.43
N ILE A 188 7.44 -18.10 11.21
CA ILE A 188 6.76 -18.19 9.91
C ILE A 188 7.55 -17.40 8.86
N ILE A 189 7.92 -16.14 9.14
CA ILE A 189 8.71 -15.32 8.21
C ILE A 189 10.03 -16.00 7.87
N SER A 190 10.77 -16.51 8.86
CA SER A 190 12.04 -17.21 8.65
C SER A 190 11.84 -18.44 7.77
N SER A 191 10.80 -19.23 8.04
CA SER A 191 10.47 -20.41 7.25
C SER A 191 10.15 -20.06 5.79
N SER A 192 9.36 -18.99 5.56
CA SER A 192 9.07 -18.48 4.23
C SER A 192 10.31 -17.99 3.49
N ILE A 193 11.27 -17.35 4.18
CA ILE A 193 12.55 -16.90 3.62
C ILE A 193 13.44 -18.07 3.21
N SER A 194 13.45 -19.14 4.01
CA SER A 194 14.16 -20.37 3.65
C SER A 194 13.65 -20.96 2.33
N MET A 195 12.34 -20.88 2.10
CA MET A 195 11.69 -21.38 0.87
C MET A 195 11.87 -20.45 -0.32
N ASP A 196 11.79 -19.12 -0.11
CA ASP A 196 11.99 -18.11 -1.16
C ASP A 196 12.64 -16.85 -0.55
N GLY A 197 13.93 -16.64 -0.85
CA GLY A 197 14.68 -15.49 -0.36
C GLY A 197 14.08 -14.14 -0.73
N LYS A 198 13.20 -14.05 -1.75
CA LYS A 198 12.45 -12.81 -2.06
C LYS A 198 11.62 -12.31 -0.89
N VAL A 199 11.16 -13.22 -0.02
CA VAL A 199 10.41 -12.88 1.19
C VAL A 199 11.23 -11.97 2.12
N PHE A 200 12.55 -12.11 2.14
CA PHE A 200 13.41 -11.24 2.93
C PHE A 200 13.37 -9.80 2.41
N GLY A 201 13.42 -9.60 1.09
CA GLY A 201 13.25 -8.29 0.48
C GLY A 201 11.90 -7.65 0.83
N ILE A 202 10.83 -8.44 0.74
CA ILE A 202 9.48 -8.00 1.13
C ILE A 202 9.45 -7.60 2.61
N PHE A 203 10.06 -8.40 3.48
CA PHE A 203 10.13 -8.10 4.92
C PHE A 203 10.85 -6.77 5.19
N LEU A 204 11.98 -6.50 4.53
CA LEU A 204 12.70 -5.22 4.65
C LEU A 204 11.84 -4.04 4.17
N ASP A 205 11.09 -4.22 3.09
CA ASP A 205 10.18 -3.19 2.59
C ASP A 205 9.01 -2.93 3.55
N ILE A 206 8.50 -3.97 4.22
CA ILE A 206 7.48 -3.83 5.26
C ILE A 206 8.01 -3.01 6.44
N LEU A 207 9.23 -3.30 6.92
CA LEU A 207 9.88 -2.53 8.00
C LEU A 207 10.03 -1.05 7.64
N ARG A 208 10.43 -0.75 6.40
CA ARG A 208 10.53 0.63 5.90
C ARG A 208 9.17 1.30 5.75
N LYS A 209 8.13 0.55 5.37
CA LYS A 209 6.75 1.06 5.21
C LYS A 209 6.10 1.44 6.54
N GLU A 210 6.51 0.86 7.66
CA GLU A 210 6.04 1.28 8.98
C GLU A 210 6.48 2.72 9.31
N GLY A 211 7.60 3.17 8.74
CA GLY A 211 8.00 4.57 8.73
C GLY A 211 8.55 5.10 10.06
N THR A 212 8.77 4.25 11.07
CA THR A 212 9.43 4.67 12.31
C THR A 212 10.94 4.66 12.15
N LEU A 213 11.66 5.55 12.85
CA LEU A 213 13.13 5.55 12.85
C LEU A 213 13.71 4.20 13.30
N ARG A 214 13.02 3.50 14.20
CA ARG A 214 13.45 2.19 14.71
C ARG A 214 13.35 1.11 13.63
N THR A 215 12.27 1.09 12.88
CA THR A 215 12.00 0.04 11.87
C THR A 215 12.79 0.28 10.59
N ILE A 216 12.98 1.55 10.21
CA ILE A 216 13.91 1.93 9.13
C ILE A 216 15.34 1.53 9.51
N GLY A 217 15.83 1.92 10.69
CA GLY A 217 17.17 1.56 11.16
C GLY A 217 17.35 0.04 11.32
N LEU A 218 16.30 -0.70 11.69
CA LEU A 218 16.32 -2.16 11.71
C LEU A 218 16.49 -2.73 10.29
N ALA A 219 15.72 -2.24 9.31
CA ALA A 219 15.79 -2.72 7.93
C ALA A 219 17.21 -2.53 7.35
N ASP A 220 17.82 -1.38 7.61
CA ASP A 220 19.17 -1.08 7.13
C ASP A 220 20.20 -1.97 7.83
N LYS A 221 20.08 -2.18 9.15
CA LYS A 221 20.96 -3.09 9.90
C LYS A 221 20.87 -4.54 9.42
N LEU A 222 19.68 -5.02 9.07
CA LEU A 222 19.49 -6.35 8.49
C LEU A 222 20.13 -6.47 7.11
N MET A 223 19.97 -5.43 6.27
CA MET A 223 20.57 -5.37 4.95
C MET A 223 22.11 -5.33 5.02
N ASP A 224 22.68 -4.53 5.92
CA ASP A 224 24.12 -4.44 6.12
C ASP A 224 24.68 -5.78 6.58
N LYS A 225 23.98 -6.46 7.49
CA LYS A 225 24.37 -7.80 7.94
C LYS A 225 24.32 -8.82 6.81
N TYR A 226 23.27 -8.80 5.99
CA TYR A 226 23.17 -9.65 4.82
C TYR A 226 24.35 -9.47 3.86
N LYS A 227 24.77 -8.23 3.61
CA LYS A 227 25.93 -7.92 2.74
C LYS A 227 27.29 -8.29 3.35
N SER A 228 27.34 -8.49 4.66
CA SER A 228 28.58 -8.81 5.39
C SER A 228 28.91 -10.30 5.49
N ILE A 229 27.97 -11.18 5.09
CA ILE A 229 28.11 -12.64 5.07
C ILE A 229 28.61 -13.07 3.69
#